data_AF-A0A5C6YUP4-F1
#
_entry.id   AF-A0A5C6YUP4-F1
#
_cell.length_a   1.000
_cell.length_b   1.000
_cell.length_c   1.000
_cell.angle_alpha   90.00
_cell.angle_beta   90.00
_cell.angle_gamma   90.00
#
_symmetry.space_group_name_H-M   'P 1'
#
loop_
_entity.id
_entity.type
_entity.pdbx_description
1 polymer ?
#
loop_
_entity_poly.entity_id
_entity_poly.type
_entity_poly.pdbx_seq_one_letter_code
_entity_poly.pdbx_strand_id
1 'polypeptide(L)'
;MRKALILLTIILTSSLVQAQFIKEKAINAQIGYGLSAPNNSVDEVVDSGYFAQGELVLKVASWIQIRPYLGFILTNSGGEDLDGNPTDEKAVVKAALLGGKLRLRAPIPYVAPYIEVGIGASIGKFETFTYYDDINKGGIIYHIPFSLGLELGRDNNVDLGLSYYFQPSVEQFAGAFAVGITFPLKN
;
A
#
# COMPACT_ATOMS: atom_id res chain seq x y z
N MET A 1 20.02 -17.24 -34.31
CA MET A 1 20.44 -15.82 -34.37
C MET A 1 19.33 -14.88 -34.87
N ARG A 2 18.73 -15.13 -36.06
CA ARG A 2 17.66 -14.27 -36.63
C ARG A 2 16.46 -14.02 -35.71
N LYS A 3 15.98 -15.04 -34.98
CA LYS A 3 14.85 -14.93 -34.03
C LYS A 3 15.15 -14.05 -32.81
N ALA A 4 16.38 -14.16 -32.27
CA ALA A 4 16.82 -13.36 -31.13
C ALA A 4 16.99 -11.89 -31.52
N LEU A 5 17.48 -11.62 -32.74
CA LEU A 5 17.59 -10.27 -33.27
C LEU A 5 16.22 -9.62 -33.43
N ILE A 6 15.23 -10.34 -33.97
CA ILE A 6 13.86 -9.87 -34.10
C ILE A 6 13.25 -9.57 -32.73
N LEU A 7 13.45 -10.45 -31.74
CA LEU A 7 12.98 -10.23 -30.37
C LEU A 7 13.60 -8.98 -29.76
N LEU A 8 14.91 -8.80 -29.92
CA LEU A 8 15.64 -7.64 -29.43
C LEU A 8 15.16 -6.36 -30.10
N THR A 9 14.90 -6.39 -31.41
CA THR A 9 14.35 -5.24 -32.15
C THR A 9 12.94 -4.91 -31.67
N ILE A 10 12.06 -5.89 -31.44
CA ILE A 10 10.71 -5.67 -30.89
C ILE A 10 10.79 -5.04 -29.50
N ILE A 11 11.69 -5.53 -28.63
CA ILE A 11 11.88 -4.97 -27.28
C ILE A 11 12.37 -3.51 -27.38
N LEU A 12 13.36 -3.23 -28.23
CA LEU A 12 13.94 -1.90 -28.40
C LEU A 12 12.99 -0.89 -29.07
N THR A 13 12.10 -1.33 -29.95
CA THR A 13 11.13 -0.45 -30.63
C THR A 13 9.82 -0.32 -29.88
N SER A 14 9.53 -1.20 -28.91
CA SER A 14 8.33 -1.11 -28.07
C SER A 14 8.27 0.18 -27.24
N SER A 15 9.42 0.80 -26.94
CA SER A 15 9.52 2.09 -26.25
C SER A 15 9.38 3.32 -27.16
N LEU A 16 9.35 3.15 -28.49
CA LEU A 16 9.25 4.25 -29.47
C LEU A 16 7.80 4.66 -29.77
N VAL A 17 6.81 3.89 -29.32
CA VAL A 17 5.39 4.25 -29.49
C VAL A 17 5.04 5.31 -28.43
N GLN A 18 5.03 6.57 -28.85
CA GLN A 18 4.55 7.71 -28.05
C GLN A 18 3.02 7.76 -28.04
N ALA A 19 2.37 6.64 -27.71
CA ALA A 19 1.03 6.68 -27.18
C ALA A 19 1.19 7.02 -25.69
N GLN A 20 1.02 8.30 -25.31
CA GLN A 20 0.95 8.69 -23.90
C GLN A 20 -0.34 8.09 -23.30
N PHE A 21 -0.21 6.81 -22.93
CA PHE A 21 -1.17 6.07 -22.14
C PHE A 21 -1.38 6.75 -20.79
N ILE A 22 -0.32 7.37 -20.26
CA ILE A 22 -0.36 8.23 -19.08
C ILE A 22 -0.67 9.67 -19.51
N LYS A 23 -1.84 10.17 -19.08
CA LYS A 23 -2.33 11.53 -19.35
C LYS A 23 -1.75 12.55 -18.39
N GLU A 24 -1.69 12.20 -17.11
CA GLU A 24 -1.23 13.08 -16.04
C GLU A 24 -0.33 12.31 -15.08
N LYS A 25 0.63 13.03 -14.49
CA LYS A 25 1.53 12.52 -13.47
C LYS A 25 1.42 13.39 -12.22
N ALA A 26 1.46 12.77 -11.06
CA ALA A 26 1.54 13.48 -9.79
C ALA A 26 2.35 12.67 -8.78
N ILE A 27 2.81 13.32 -7.73
CA ILE A 27 3.35 12.67 -6.54
C ILE A 27 2.32 12.81 -5.44
N ASN A 28 1.96 11.73 -4.78
CA ASN A 28 1.17 11.75 -3.58
C ASN A 28 2.06 11.37 -2.39
N ALA A 29 2.04 12.18 -1.35
CA ALA A 29 2.75 11.93 -0.10
C ALA A 29 1.72 11.77 1.02
N GLN A 30 1.81 10.67 1.76
CA GLN A 30 0.88 10.28 2.81
C GLN A 30 1.60 10.06 4.13
N ILE A 31 0.91 10.45 5.21
CA ILE A 31 1.26 10.11 6.59
C ILE A 31 0.01 9.60 7.27
N GLY A 32 0.18 8.70 8.23
CA GLY A 32 -0.97 8.08 8.85
C GLY A 32 -0.66 7.35 10.14
N TYR A 33 -1.74 6.88 10.74
CA TYR A 33 -1.73 5.97 11.87
C TYR A 33 -1.66 4.54 11.33
N GLY A 34 -0.55 3.87 11.63
CA GLY A 34 -0.30 2.48 11.25
C GLY A 34 -0.93 1.53 12.26
N LEU A 35 -1.43 0.41 11.77
CA LEU A 35 -2.05 -0.66 12.53
C LEU A 35 -1.49 -2.00 12.07
N SER A 36 -1.53 -3.01 12.89
CA SER A 36 -1.28 -4.39 12.49
C SER A 36 -2.03 -5.34 13.39
N ALA A 37 -2.55 -6.42 12.82
CA ALA A 37 -3.32 -7.42 13.55
C ALA A 37 -3.04 -8.81 13.00
N PRO A 38 -3.07 -9.85 13.86
CA PRO A 38 -2.93 -11.23 13.43
C PRO A 38 -4.17 -11.71 12.67
N ASN A 39 -4.01 -12.70 11.80
CA ASN A 39 -5.13 -13.35 11.11
C ASN A 39 -5.92 -14.26 12.06
N ASN A 40 -5.23 -14.92 13.00
CA ASN A 40 -5.80 -15.82 13.98
C ASN A 40 -5.35 -15.39 15.38
N SER A 41 -6.31 -15.12 16.24
CA SER A 41 -6.09 -14.66 17.62
C SER A 41 -7.19 -15.20 18.52
N VAL A 42 -6.89 -15.43 19.79
CA VAL A 42 -7.92 -15.66 20.81
C VAL A 42 -8.42 -14.32 21.36
N ASP A 43 -7.51 -13.37 21.52
CA ASP A 43 -7.80 -12.02 22.00
C ASP A 43 -7.96 -11.06 20.81
N GLU A 44 -8.80 -10.04 20.93
CA GLU A 44 -8.92 -9.03 19.88
C GLU A 44 -7.72 -8.08 19.94
N VAL A 45 -6.61 -8.43 19.30
CA VAL A 45 -5.36 -7.66 19.33
C VAL A 45 -5.16 -6.82 18.08
N VAL A 46 -4.86 -5.53 18.29
CA VAL A 46 -4.41 -4.61 17.24
C VAL A 46 -3.25 -3.79 17.77
N ASP A 47 -2.07 -4.00 17.19
CA ASP A 47 -0.90 -3.20 17.45
C ASP A 47 -0.92 -1.93 16.59
N SER A 48 -0.27 -0.87 17.07
CA SER A 48 -0.35 0.44 16.42
C SER A 48 0.99 1.14 16.28
N GLY A 49 1.03 2.17 15.43
CA GLY A 49 2.18 3.03 15.27
C GLY A 49 2.07 3.98 14.08
N TYR A 50 3.17 4.09 13.33
CA TYR A 50 3.33 5.12 12.30
C TYR A 50 3.34 4.54 10.89
N PHE A 51 2.71 5.27 9.98
CA PHE A 51 2.71 4.97 8.56
C PHE A 51 3.11 6.21 7.76
N ALA A 52 3.94 6.01 6.73
CA ALA A 52 4.15 7.02 5.71
C ALA A 52 4.42 6.38 4.35
N GLN A 53 3.95 7.01 3.29
CA GLN A 53 4.07 6.48 1.93
C GLN A 53 4.15 7.59 0.89
N GLY A 54 5.07 7.43 -0.06
CA GLY A 54 5.13 8.21 -1.29
C GLY A 54 4.65 7.36 -2.46
N GLU A 55 3.89 7.98 -3.37
CA GLU A 55 3.31 7.30 -4.52
C GLU A 55 3.48 8.14 -5.78
N LEU A 56 3.82 7.46 -6.88
CA LEU A 56 3.80 8.07 -8.21
C LEU A 56 2.44 7.83 -8.84
N VAL A 57 1.62 8.85 -8.95
CA VAL A 57 0.29 8.75 -9.55
C VAL A 57 0.41 8.87 -11.06
N LEU A 58 0.09 7.79 -11.77
CA LEU A 58 0.06 7.75 -13.23
C LEU A 58 -1.39 7.60 -13.69
N LYS A 59 -2.02 8.72 -14.09
CA LYS A 59 -3.42 8.69 -14.54
C LYS A 59 -3.49 8.19 -15.97
N VAL A 60 -4.20 7.08 -16.17
CA VAL A 60 -4.48 6.50 -17.49
C VAL A 60 -5.76 7.11 -18.07
N ALA A 61 -6.77 7.21 -17.22
CA ALA A 61 -8.06 7.81 -17.51
C ALA A 61 -8.55 8.58 -16.28
N SER A 62 -9.65 9.32 -16.39
CA SER A 62 -10.25 10.04 -15.25
C SER A 62 -10.64 9.12 -14.09
N TRP A 63 -10.87 7.83 -14.37
CA TRP A 63 -11.34 6.81 -13.43
C TRP A 63 -10.33 5.68 -13.17
N ILE A 64 -9.19 5.63 -13.88
CA ILE A 64 -8.13 4.62 -13.69
C ILE A 64 -6.78 5.31 -13.44
N GLN A 65 -6.09 4.88 -12.39
CA GLN A 65 -4.71 5.28 -12.11
C GLN A 65 -3.83 4.09 -11.76
N ILE A 66 -2.57 4.12 -12.20
CA ILE A 66 -1.53 3.18 -11.77
C ILE A 66 -0.65 3.92 -10.77
N ARG A 67 -0.39 3.30 -9.61
CA ARG A 67 0.25 3.97 -8.47
C ARG A 67 1.35 3.09 -7.88
N PRO A 68 2.58 3.14 -8.44
CA PRO A 68 3.76 2.61 -7.77
C PRO A 68 4.01 3.38 -6.47
N TYR A 69 4.38 2.67 -5.41
CA TYR A 69 4.57 3.26 -4.10
C TYR A 69 5.83 2.76 -3.41
N LEU A 70 6.32 3.60 -2.50
CA LEU A 70 7.35 3.31 -1.52
C LEU A 70 6.90 3.90 -0.19
N GLY A 71 6.90 3.11 0.87
CA GLY A 71 6.50 3.56 2.18
C GLY A 71 7.20 2.80 3.28
N PHE A 72 6.77 3.06 4.50
CA PHE A 72 7.15 2.28 5.66
C PHE A 72 6.00 2.26 6.66
N ILE A 73 5.97 1.18 7.43
CA ILE A 73 5.07 1.04 8.56
C ILE A 73 5.85 0.48 9.74
N LEU A 74 5.64 1.12 10.90
CA LEU A 74 6.31 0.82 12.15
C LEU A 74 5.23 0.72 13.22
N THR A 75 4.87 -0.48 13.62
CA THR A 75 3.97 -0.74 14.74
C THR A 75 4.74 -1.28 15.94
N ASN A 76 4.13 -1.18 17.12
CA ASN A 76 4.61 -1.78 18.35
C ASN A 76 3.41 -2.30 19.14
N SER A 77 3.65 -3.30 19.97
CA SER A 77 2.63 -3.83 20.85
C SER A 77 2.53 -3.06 22.15
N GLY A 78 1.29 -2.80 22.56
CA GLY A 78 0.96 -2.27 23.88
C GLY A 78 0.90 -3.33 24.98
N GLY A 79 0.85 -4.62 24.61
CA GLY A 79 0.60 -5.72 25.55
C GLY A 79 -0.84 -5.74 26.08
N GLU A 80 -1.76 -5.14 25.34
CA GLU A 80 -3.19 -5.05 25.68
C GLU A 80 -4.03 -5.41 24.45
N ASP A 81 -5.19 -6.01 24.68
CA ASP A 81 -6.22 -6.22 23.67
C ASP A 81 -7.00 -4.91 23.38
N LEU A 82 -7.97 -4.96 22.47
CA LEU A 82 -8.81 -3.81 22.12
C LEU A 82 -9.68 -3.28 23.28
N ASP A 83 -9.96 -4.11 24.29
CA ASP A 83 -10.73 -3.75 25.49
C ASP A 83 -9.85 -3.22 26.63
N GLY A 84 -8.52 -3.21 26.45
CA GLY A 84 -7.53 -2.77 27.44
C GLY A 84 -7.18 -3.84 28.47
N ASN A 85 -7.51 -5.11 28.23
CA ASN A 85 -7.04 -6.21 29.07
C ASN A 85 -5.61 -6.60 28.66
N PRO A 86 -4.73 -6.95 29.62
CA PRO A 86 -3.40 -7.43 29.29
C PRO A 86 -3.43 -8.71 28.45
N THR A 87 -2.63 -8.75 27.39
CA THR A 87 -2.45 -9.93 26.54
C THR A 87 -0.99 -10.07 26.13
N ASP A 88 -0.56 -11.32 25.95
CA ASP A 88 0.74 -11.63 25.38
C ASP A 88 0.67 -11.72 23.85
N GLU A 89 -0.54 -11.78 23.26
CA GLU A 89 -0.73 -11.83 21.81
C GLU A 89 -0.33 -10.50 21.14
N LYS A 90 0.30 -10.58 19.97
CA LYS A 90 0.80 -9.41 19.23
C LYS A 90 1.04 -9.70 17.74
N ALA A 91 0.98 -8.64 16.95
CA ALA A 91 1.31 -8.62 15.53
C ALA A 91 2.08 -7.35 15.19
N VAL A 92 3.41 -7.39 15.27
CA VAL A 92 4.30 -6.24 15.10
C VAL A 92 4.91 -6.23 13.70
N VAL A 93 4.87 -5.06 13.05
CA VAL A 93 5.44 -4.82 11.72
C VAL A 93 6.45 -3.68 11.79
N LYS A 94 7.68 -3.95 11.36
CA LYS A 94 8.72 -2.93 11.15
C LYS A 94 9.30 -3.10 9.78
N ALA A 95 8.65 -2.52 8.77
CA ALA A 95 8.95 -2.81 7.38
C ALA A 95 8.86 -1.60 6.46
N ALA A 96 9.74 -1.57 5.46
CA ALA A 96 9.56 -0.78 4.26
C ALA A 96 8.59 -1.50 3.32
N LEU A 97 7.72 -0.75 2.66
CA LEU A 97 6.70 -1.25 1.73
C LEU A 97 7.08 -0.76 0.33
N LEU A 98 7.07 -1.65 -0.66
CA LEU A 98 7.23 -1.28 -2.06
C LEU A 98 6.26 -2.06 -2.93
N GLY A 99 5.75 -1.46 -3.99
CA GLY A 99 4.85 -2.19 -4.88
C GLY A 99 4.13 -1.29 -5.86
N GLY A 100 3.10 -1.86 -6.49
CA GLY A 100 2.22 -1.13 -7.39
C GLY A 100 0.77 -1.51 -7.13
N LYS A 101 -0.11 -0.51 -7.21
CA LYS A 101 -1.55 -0.70 -7.12
C LYS A 101 -2.28 0.00 -8.26
N LEU A 102 -3.42 -0.57 -8.62
CA LEU A 102 -4.38 0.02 -9.53
C LEU A 102 -5.47 0.69 -8.70
N ARG A 103 -5.76 1.95 -9.00
CA ARG A 103 -6.86 2.71 -8.40
C ARG A 103 -8.00 2.83 -9.39
N LEU A 104 -9.20 2.44 -8.96
CA LEU A 104 -10.46 2.77 -9.62
C LEU A 104 -11.16 3.85 -8.81
N ARG A 105 -11.52 4.96 -9.45
CA ARG A 105 -12.19 6.09 -8.78
C ARG A 105 -13.44 6.54 -9.50
N ALA A 106 -14.41 7.04 -8.76
CA ALA A 106 -15.52 7.81 -9.33
C ALA A 106 -15.12 9.30 -9.36
N PRO A 107 -14.92 9.92 -10.54
CA PRO A 107 -14.38 11.28 -10.66
C PRO A 107 -15.47 12.35 -10.41
N ILE A 108 -16.07 12.33 -9.22
CA ILE A 108 -17.07 13.31 -8.80
C ILE A 108 -16.33 14.55 -8.27
N PRO A 109 -16.72 15.78 -8.68
CA PRO A 109 -16.13 17.00 -8.16
C PRO A 109 -16.19 17.04 -6.62
N TYR A 110 -15.14 17.57 -5.99
CA TYR A 110 -14.98 17.73 -4.54
C TYR A 110 -14.83 16.46 -3.70
N VAL A 111 -15.45 15.34 -4.07
CA VAL A 111 -15.38 14.08 -3.33
C VAL A 111 -15.33 12.92 -4.32
N ALA A 112 -14.13 12.42 -4.62
CA ALA A 112 -13.95 11.29 -5.52
C ALA A 112 -13.63 10.02 -4.72
N PRO A 113 -14.62 9.12 -4.49
CA PRO A 113 -14.36 7.85 -3.83
C PRO A 113 -13.55 6.93 -4.72
N TYR A 114 -12.71 6.10 -4.10
CA TYR A 114 -11.86 5.14 -4.81
C TYR A 114 -11.70 3.83 -4.05
N ILE A 115 -11.31 2.82 -4.82
CA ILE A 115 -10.79 1.55 -4.32
C ILE A 115 -9.45 1.27 -5.01
N GLU A 116 -8.56 0.56 -4.31
CA GLU A 116 -7.27 0.15 -4.83
C GLU A 116 -7.00 -1.32 -4.55
N VAL A 117 -6.31 -1.97 -5.47
CA VAL A 117 -5.77 -3.32 -5.30
C VAL A 117 -4.44 -3.42 -6.01
N GLY A 118 -3.54 -4.25 -5.51
CA GLY A 118 -2.24 -4.42 -6.14
C GLY A 118 -1.44 -5.58 -5.63
N ILE A 119 -0.14 -5.48 -5.82
CA ILE A 119 0.86 -6.43 -5.32
C ILE A 119 2.11 -5.66 -4.90
N GLY A 120 2.74 -6.11 -3.83
CA GLY A 120 3.96 -5.50 -3.32
C GLY A 120 4.83 -6.47 -2.54
N ALA A 121 5.91 -5.91 -2.00
CA ALA A 121 6.80 -6.56 -1.08
C ALA A 121 7.02 -5.68 0.16
N SER A 122 7.07 -6.34 1.32
CA SER A 122 7.43 -5.75 2.60
C SER A 122 8.83 -6.23 2.97
N ILE A 123 9.75 -5.31 3.26
CA ILE A 123 11.13 -5.59 3.62
C ILE A 123 11.36 -5.13 5.06
N GLY A 124 11.58 -6.06 5.98
CA GLY A 124 11.75 -5.70 7.37
C GLY A 124 11.67 -6.86 8.35
N LYS A 125 11.13 -6.57 9.53
CA LYS A 125 10.87 -7.53 10.60
C LYS A 125 9.36 -7.63 10.86
N PHE A 126 8.91 -8.85 11.04
CA PHE A 126 7.52 -9.21 11.28
C PHE A 126 7.50 -10.20 12.45
N GLU A 127 6.67 -9.91 13.44
CA GLU A 127 6.52 -10.74 14.63
C GLU A 127 5.04 -10.94 14.88
N THR A 128 4.59 -12.18 14.81
CA THR A 128 3.21 -12.58 15.08
C THR A 128 3.28 -13.65 16.14
N PHE A 129 2.72 -13.34 17.30
CA PHE A 129 2.70 -14.24 18.43
C PHE A 129 1.27 -14.28 18.94
N THR A 130 0.60 -15.40 18.74
CA THR A 130 -0.76 -15.66 19.21
C THR A 130 -0.81 -17.07 19.78
N TYR A 131 -1.96 -17.47 20.34
CA TYR A 131 -2.18 -18.86 20.73
C TYR A 131 -1.97 -19.86 19.58
N TYR A 132 -2.21 -19.43 18.34
CA TYR A 132 -2.17 -20.28 17.14
C TYR A 132 -0.82 -20.20 16.41
N ASP A 133 -0.19 -19.03 16.41
CA ASP A 133 0.93 -18.71 15.54
C ASP A 133 2.10 -18.12 16.35
N ASP A 134 3.30 -18.69 16.21
CA ASP A 134 4.56 -18.13 16.71
C ASP A 134 5.53 -17.94 15.53
N ILE A 135 5.51 -16.74 14.97
CA ILE A 135 6.23 -16.39 13.75
C ILE A 135 7.10 -15.16 14.02
N ASN A 136 8.41 -15.36 13.97
CA ASN A 136 9.38 -14.27 13.95
C ASN A 136 10.19 -14.34 12.66
N LYS A 137 9.96 -13.38 11.75
CA LYS A 137 10.54 -13.39 10.41
C LYS A 137 11.19 -12.05 10.08
N GLY A 138 12.45 -12.13 9.67
CA GLY A 138 13.17 -11.02 9.05
C GLY A 138 13.40 -11.27 7.56
N GLY A 139 13.27 -10.23 6.75
CA GLY A 139 13.61 -10.29 5.33
C GLY A 139 12.54 -9.69 4.43
N ILE A 140 12.37 -10.28 3.26
CA ILE A 140 11.44 -9.83 2.22
C ILE A 140 10.27 -10.79 2.17
N ILE A 141 9.05 -10.26 2.25
CA ILE A 141 7.81 -10.99 2.06
C ILE A 141 6.97 -10.28 1.00
N TYR A 142 6.09 -11.01 0.31
CA TYR A 142 5.10 -10.37 -0.56
C TYR A 142 3.89 -9.93 0.28
N HIS A 143 3.15 -8.94 -0.22
CA HIS A 143 1.89 -8.53 0.36
C HIS A 143 0.91 -8.07 -0.71
N ILE A 144 -0.37 -8.09 -0.36
CA ILE A 144 -1.47 -7.67 -1.24
C ILE A 144 -2.03 -6.37 -0.68
N PRO A 145 -1.71 -5.19 -1.26
CA PRO A 145 -2.32 -3.93 -0.87
C PRO A 145 -3.76 -3.87 -1.36
N PHE A 146 -4.66 -3.49 -0.46
CA PHE A 146 -6.04 -3.11 -0.73
C PHE A 146 -6.33 -1.79 -0.02
N SER A 147 -6.92 -0.82 -0.70
CA SER A 147 -7.25 0.46 -0.08
C SER A 147 -8.64 0.93 -0.48
N LEU A 148 -9.28 1.66 0.41
CA LEU A 148 -10.53 2.38 0.16
C LEU A 148 -10.38 3.79 0.69
N GLY A 149 -10.91 4.78 -0.03
CA GLY A 149 -10.73 6.16 0.38
C GLY A 149 -11.45 7.18 -0.48
N LEU A 150 -11.18 8.44 -0.19
CA LEU A 150 -11.79 9.60 -0.81
C LEU A 150 -10.70 10.61 -1.18
N GLU A 151 -10.69 11.07 -2.44
CA GLU A 151 -9.94 12.25 -2.82
C GLU A 151 -10.83 13.49 -2.68
N LEU A 152 -10.41 14.45 -1.85
CA LEU A 152 -11.16 15.64 -1.49
C LEU A 152 -10.61 16.92 -2.16
N GLY A 153 -11.49 17.91 -2.27
CA GLY A 153 -11.18 19.23 -2.82
C GLY A 153 -11.52 19.33 -4.31
N ARG A 154 -11.57 20.56 -4.82
CA ARG A 154 -11.99 20.85 -6.21
C ARG A 154 -11.18 20.06 -7.24
N ASP A 155 -9.88 19.91 -6.98
CA ASP A 155 -8.94 19.23 -7.86
C ASP A 155 -8.55 17.82 -7.36
N ASN A 156 -9.23 17.30 -6.32
CA ASN A 156 -8.95 16.01 -5.69
C ASN A 156 -7.48 15.89 -5.18
N ASN A 157 -6.97 16.96 -4.56
CA ASN A 157 -5.57 17.03 -4.12
C ASN A 157 -5.33 16.51 -2.71
N VAL A 158 -6.36 16.33 -1.90
CA VAL A 158 -6.25 15.77 -0.55
C VAL A 158 -6.75 14.32 -0.61
N ASP A 159 -5.96 13.37 -0.12
CA ASP A 159 -6.33 11.96 -0.07
C ASP A 159 -6.62 11.56 1.37
N LEU A 160 -7.75 10.90 1.62
CA LEU A 160 -8.05 10.23 2.88
C LEU A 160 -8.32 8.77 2.58
N GLY A 161 -7.54 7.87 3.19
CA GLY A 161 -7.60 6.46 2.85
C GLY A 161 -7.40 5.53 4.04
N LEU A 162 -8.07 4.38 3.97
CA LEU A 162 -7.79 3.19 4.73
C LEU A 162 -7.05 2.22 3.81
N SER A 163 -5.83 1.85 4.17
CA SER A 163 -5.00 0.91 3.41
C SER A 163 -4.72 -0.33 4.24
N TYR A 164 -4.81 -1.50 3.62
CA TYR A 164 -4.55 -2.80 4.20
C TYR A 164 -3.50 -3.51 3.33
N TYR A 165 -2.50 -4.08 3.96
CA TYR A 165 -1.42 -4.83 3.35
C TYR A 165 -1.48 -6.24 3.95
N PHE A 166 -2.17 -7.14 3.25
CA PHE A 166 -2.27 -8.54 3.68
C PHE A 166 -0.91 -9.22 3.50
N GLN A 167 -0.38 -9.84 4.56
CA GLN A 167 0.94 -10.47 4.59
C GLN A 167 0.81 -11.98 4.93
N PRO A 168 0.34 -12.83 3.99
CA PRO A 168 -0.03 -14.21 4.31
C PRO A 168 1.13 -15.05 4.88
N SER A 169 2.38 -14.76 4.49
CA SER A 169 3.54 -15.57 4.91
C SER A 169 3.95 -15.39 6.37
N VAL A 170 3.30 -14.47 7.09
CA VAL A 170 3.51 -14.17 8.51
C VAL A 170 2.17 -14.10 9.26
N GLU A 171 1.08 -14.61 8.68
CA GLU A 171 -0.25 -14.70 9.31
C GLU A 171 -0.76 -13.42 9.98
N GLN A 172 -0.50 -12.27 9.37
CA GLN A 172 -1.00 -10.98 9.84
C GLN A 172 -1.31 -10.05 8.65
N PHE A 173 -1.93 -8.92 8.94
CA PHE A 173 -2.02 -7.81 8.01
C PHE A 173 -1.58 -6.51 8.68
N ALA A 174 -1.11 -5.58 7.84
CA ALA A 174 -0.77 -4.23 8.27
C ALA A 174 -1.82 -3.26 7.72
N GLY A 175 -2.37 -2.39 8.55
CA GLY A 175 -3.35 -1.37 8.19
C GLY A 175 -2.79 0.05 8.31
N ALA A 176 -3.40 1.01 7.65
CA ALA A 176 -3.12 2.43 7.88
C ALA A 176 -4.36 3.29 7.61
N PHE A 177 -4.67 4.21 8.52
CA PHE A 177 -5.51 5.37 8.24
C PHE A 177 -4.60 6.55 7.92
N ALA A 178 -4.66 7.05 6.68
CA ALA A 178 -3.70 8.01 6.18
C ALA A 178 -4.35 9.23 5.54
N VAL A 179 -3.67 10.37 5.70
CA VAL A 179 -3.95 11.62 5.00
C VAL A 179 -2.81 11.89 4.04
N GLY A 180 -3.14 12.21 2.80
CA GLY A 180 -2.19 12.48 1.75
C GLY A 180 -2.42 13.81 1.04
N ILE A 181 -1.35 14.36 0.47
CA ILE A 181 -1.40 15.52 -0.42
C ILE A 181 -0.80 15.15 -1.77
N THR A 182 -1.52 15.48 -2.83
CA THR A 182 -1.14 15.22 -4.22
C THR A 182 -0.59 16.49 -4.87
N PHE A 183 0.60 16.38 -5.44
CA PHE A 183 1.31 17.43 -6.15
C PHE A 183 1.41 17.05 -7.64
N PRO A 184 0.71 17.75 -8.55
CA PRO A 184 0.81 17.47 -9.98
C PRO A 184 2.23 17.78 -10.48
N LEU A 185 2.80 16.85 -11.25
CA LEU A 185 4.08 17.06 -11.92
C LEU A 185 3.80 17.77 -13.25
N LYS A 186 4.42 18.94 -13.45
CA LYS A 186 4.38 19.63 -14.75
C LYS A 186 5.16 18.80 -15.77
N ASN A 187 4.56 18.59 -16.95
CA ASN A 187 5.25 18.10 -18.14
C ASN A 187 6.07 19.22 -18.77
#